data_AF-D9Q2Q9-F1
#
_entry.id   AF-D9Q2Q9-F1
#
_cell.length_a   1.000
_cell.length_b   1.000
_cell.length_c   1.000
_cell.angle_alpha   90.00
_cell.angle_beta   90.00
_cell.angle_gamma   90.00
#
_symmetry.space_group_name_H-M   'P 1'
#
loop_
_entity.id
_entity.type
_entity.pdbx_description
1 polymer ?
#
loop_
_entity_poly.entity_id
_entity_poly.type
_entity_poly.pdbx_seq_one_letter_code
_entity_poly.pdbx_strand_id
1 'polypeptide(L)' 'MEQGNLKEVTVEFSGSRFRAFIDTSSGLLVCPICRRTRVTSPEDLVAHILAHAMKSLDKRREPPQRAHVTSESSSEE' A
#
# COMPACT_ATOMS: atom_id res chain seq x y z
N MET A 1 20.99 -2.86 14.56
CA MET A 1 19.81 -3.45 13.89
C MET A 1 20.17 -3.59 12.44
N GLU A 2 20.34 -4.83 11.99
CA GLU A 2 20.95 -5.19 10.71
C GLU A 2 20.23 -4.57 9.52
N GLN A 3 21.00 -3.93 8.65
CA GLN A 3 20.52 -3.38 7.39
C GLN A 3 19.97 -4.53 6.55
N GLY A 4 18.70 -4.40 6.18
CA GLY A 4 17.83 -5.51 5.84
C GLY A 4 18.32 -6.35 4.66
N ASN A 5 18.07 -7.64 4.77
CA ASN A 5 18.22 -8.68 3.76
C ASN A 5 17.26 -8.47 2.56
N LEU A 6 17.03 -7.24 2.10
CA LEU A 6 16.11 -6.92 1.01
C LEU A 6 16.90 -6.40 -0.18
N LYS A 7 16.88 -7.16 -1.27
CA LYS A 7 17.49 -6.78 -2.54
C LYS A 7 16.42 -6.37 -3.53
N GLU A 8 16.60 -5.25 -4.22
CA GLU A 8 15.69 -4.89 -5.30
C GLU A 8 15.94 -5.77 -6.53
N VAL A 9 14.86 -6.27 -7.12
CA VAL A 9 14.87 -7.13 -8.30
C VAL A 9 13.81 -6.66 -9.31
N THR A 10 14.07 -6.92 -10.58
CA THR A 10 13.06 -6.73 -11.63
C THR A 10 12.37 -8.07 -11.87
N VAL A 11 11.06 -8.10 -11.67
CA VAL A 11 10.23 -9.27 -11.88
C VAL A 11 9.47 -9.10 -13.20
N GLU A 12 9.47 -10.15 -14.01
CA GLU A 12 8.70 -10.20 -15.26
C GLU A 12 7.42 -11.03 -15.02
N PHE A 13 6.26 -10.46 -15.34
CA PHE A 13 4.96 -11.11 -15.22
C PHE A 13 4.09 -10.72 -16.42
N SER A 14 3.59 -11.71 -17.16
CA SER A 14 2.73 -11.51 -18.34
C SER A 14 3.30 -10.51 -19.36
N GLY A 15 4.62 -10.59 -19.60
CA GLY A 15 5.34 -9.69 -20.53
C GLY A 15 5.58 -8.27 -20.00
N SER A 16 5.14 -7.96 -18.78
CA SER A 16 5.42 -6.67 -18.11
C SER A 16 6.53 -6.84 -17.08
N ARG A 17 7.40 -5.84 -16.97
CA ARG A 17 8.49 -5.80 -15.98
C ARG A 17 8.18 -4.77 -14.90
N PHE A 18 8.33 -5.17 -13.65
CA PHE A 18 8.15 -4.27 -12.52
C PHE A 18 9.21 -4.49 -11.44
N ARG A 19 9.47 -3.45 -10.64
CA ARG A 19 10.45 -3.50 -9.56
C ARG A 19 9.78 -4.04 -8.29
N ALA A 20 10.42 -5.02 -7.66
CA ALA A 20 10.03 -5.59 -6.39
C ALA A 20 11.26 -5.78 -5.50
N PHE A 21 11.06 -6.20 -4.25
CA PHE A 21 12.16 -6.62 -3.40
C PHE A 21 12.15 -8.15 -3.26
N ILE A 22 13.31 -8.75 -3.08
CA ILE A 22 13.47 -10.14 -2.66
C ILE A 22 14.19 -10.16 -1.31
N ASP A 23 13.67 -10.96 -0.39
CA ASP A 23 14.31 -11.24 0.87
C ASP A 23 15.46 -12.24 0.64
N THR A 24 16.71 -11.81 0.81
CA THR A 24 17.91 -12.63 0.55
C THR A 24 18.10 -13.75 1.56
N SER A 25 17.42 -13.70 2.71
CA SER A 25 17.43 -14.78 3.70
C SER A 25 16.45 -15.91 3.36
N SER A 26 15.28 -15.55 2.83
CA SER A 26 14.17 -16.48 2.59
C SER A 26 13.94 -16.80 1.11
N GLY A 27 14.51 -16.02 0.20
CA GLY A 27 14.25 -16.08 -1.25
C GLY A 27 12.85 -15.62 -1.66
N LEU A 28 12.09 -15.00 -0.76
CA LEU A 28 10.71 -14.61 -0.98
C LEU A 28 10.61 -13.21 -1.58
N LEU A 29 9.67 -13.00 -2.50
CA LEU A 29 9.35 -11.68 -3.01
C LEU A 29 8.60 -10.88 -1.95
N VAL A 30 8.90 -9.59 -1.86
CA VAL A 30 8.38 -8.67 -0.86
C VAL A 30 7.69 -7.48 -1.53
N CYS A 31 6.50 -7.16 -1.03
CA CYS A 31 5.72 -6.03 -1.54
C CYS A 31 6.48 -4.70 -1.38
N PRO A 32 6.71 -3.93 -2.47
CA PRO A 32 7.44 -2.67 -2.40
C PRO A 32 6.66 -1.55 -1.70
N ILE A 33 5.33 -1.68 -1.58
CA ILE A 33 4.43 -0.68 -0.99
C ILE A 33 4.40 -0.83 0.54
N CYS A 34 4.07 -2.02 1.04
CA CYS A 34 3.88 -2.24 2.49
C CYS A 34 5.08 -2.87 3.18
N ARG A 35 6.00 -3.51 2.43
CA ARG A 35 7.17 -4.25 2.93
C ARG A 35 6.88 -5.31 4.01
N ARG A 36 5.60 -5.69 4.16
CA ARG A 36 5.14 -6.66 5.17
C ARG A 36 4.82 -8.02 4.54
N THR A 37 4.15 -8.00 3.40
CA THR A 37 3.75 -9.23 2.71
C THR A 37 4.93 -9.81 1.96
N ARG A 38 5.17 -11.11 2.21
CA ARG A 38 6.17 -11.94 1.53
C ARG A 38 5.46 -13.07 0.80
N VAL A 39 5.80 -13.28 -0.46
CA VAL A 39 5.15 -14.28 -1.33
C VAL A 39 6.18 -15.00 -2.18
N THR A 40 5.88 -16.23 -2.58
CA THR A 40 6.74 -17.05 -3.45
C THR A 40 6.49 -16.77 -4.93
N SER A 41 5.27 -16.34 -5.28
CA SER A 41 4.82 -16.21 -6.66
C SER A 41 4.66 -14.75 -7.07
N PRO A 42 5.05 -14.39 -8.31
CA PRO A 42 4.84 -13.04 -8.83
C PRO A 42 3.35 -12.71 -9.01
N GLU A 43 2.49 -13.70 -9.28
CA GLU A 43 1.04 -13.54 -9.37
C GLU A 43 0.44 -13.01 -8.06
N ASP A 44 0.73 -13.66 -6.93
CA ASP A 44 0.29 -13.22 -5.59
C ASP A 44 0.79 -11.82 -5.26
N LEU A 45 2.03 -11.50 -5.66
CA LEU A 45 2.61 -10.18 -5.44
C LEU A 45 1.83 -9.10 -6.20
N VAL A 46 1.51 -9.36 -7.46
CA VAL A 46 0.73 -8.45 -8.31
C VAL A 46 -0.69 -8.29 -7.75
N ALA A 47 -1.36 -9.38 -7.40
CA ALA A 47 -2.69 -9.33 -6.79
C ALA A 47 -2.70 -8.49 -5.49
N HIS A 48 -1.68 -8.66 -4.64
CA HIS A 48 -1.53 -7.88 -3.42
C HIS A 48 -1.25 -6.39 -3.69
N ILE A 49 -0.42 -6.06 -4.69
CA ILE A 49 -0.17 -4.67 -5.11
C ILE A 49 -1.45 -4.02 -5.65
N LEU A 50 -2.25 -4.73 -6.44
CA LEU A 50 -3.52 -4.23 -6.95
C LEU A 50 -4.49 -3.92 -5.80
N ALA A 51 -4.52 -4.74 -4.76
CA ALA A 51 -5.33 -4.48 -3.56
C ALA A 51 -4.94 -3.15 -2.87
N HIS A 52 -3.67 -2.78 -2.86
CA HIS A 52 -3.24 -1.46 -2.37
C HIS A 52 -3.80 -0.32 -3.22
N ALA A 53 -3.74 -0.45 -4.54
CA ALA A 53 -4.26 0.57 -5.46
C ALA A 53 -5.78 0.74 -5.30
N MET A 54 -6.52 -0.37 -5.25
CA MET A 54 -7.98 -0.36 -5.06
C MET A 54 -8.40 0.23 -3.72
N LYS A 55 -7.73 -0.16 -2.61
CA LYS A 55 -8.02 0.40 -1.28
C LYS A 55 -7.68 1.89 -1.17
N SER A 56 -6.72 2.37 -1.96
CA SER A 56 -6.40 3.80 -2.03
C SER A 56 -7.44 4.61 -2.81
N LEU A 57 -8.12 4.00 -3.79
CA LEU A 57 -9.21 4.62 -4.53
C LEU A 57 -10.46 4.79 -3.65
N ASP A 58 -10.72 3.85 -2.76
CA ASP A 58 -11.87 3.86 -1.84
C ASP A 58 -11.84 5.08 -0.89
N LYS A 59 -10.68 5.41 -0.33
CA LYS A 59 -10.49 6.59 0.52
C LYS A 59 -10.68 7.93 -0.19
N ARG A 60 -10.53 7.97 -1.51
CA ARG A 60 -10.72 9.20 -2.29
C ARG A 60 -12.20 9.45 -2.62
N ARG A 61 -13.09 8.51 -2.31
CA ARG A 61 -14.54 8.63 -2.49
C ARG A 61 -15.27 9.16 -1.26
N GLU A 62 -14.58 9.43 -0.17
CA GLU A 62 -15.20 10.05 1.01
C GLU A 62 -15.58 11.50 0.65
N PRO A 63 -16.89 11.86 0.61
CA PRO A 63 -17.30 13.24 0.40
C PRO A 63 -16.78 14.09 1.56
N PRO A 64 -16.39 15.36 1.33
CA PRO A 64 -15.90 16.21 2.41
C PRO A 64 -16.96 16.30 3.50
N GLN A 65 -16.61 15.86 4.71
CA GLN A 65 -17.47 16.01 5.87
C GLN A 65 -17.59 17.51 6.17
N ARG A 66 -18.73 18.10 5.79
CA ARG A 66 -19.10 19.46 6.17
C ARG A 66 -19.28 19.47 7.68
N ALA A 67 -18.25 19.89 8.41
CA ALA A 67 -18.36 20.16 9.83
C ALA A 67 -19.35 21.31 10.03
N HIS A 68 -20.59 20.98 10.43
CA HIS A 68 -21.55 21.96 10.90
C HIS A 68 -21.09 22.41 12.29
N VAL A 69 -20.31 23.48 12.35
CA VAL A 69 -20.09 24.23 13.59
C VAL A 69 -21.40 24.93 13.94
N THR A 70 -22.15 24.37 14.89
CA THR A 70 -23.20 25.13 15.58
C THR A 70 -22.47 26.07 16.52
N SER A 71 -22.35 27.33 16.10
CA SER A 71 -22.00 28.42 17.00
C SER A 71 -23.30 28.84 17.68
N GLU A 72 -23.59 28.23 18.84
CA GLU A 72 -24.63 28.75 19.72
C GLU A 72 -24.05 30.00 20.40
N SER A 73 -24.35 31.16 19.80
CA SER A 73 -24.11 32.47 20.39
C SER A 73 -25.47 33.10 20.60
N SER A 74 -26.04 32.92 21.79
CA SER A 74 -27.07 33.81 22.31
C SER A 74 -26.64 34.28 23.69
N SER A 75 -26.04 35.46 23.70
CA SER A 75 -26.16 36.37 24.83
C SER A 75 -27.64 36.76 24.93
N GLU A 76 -28.26 36.46 26.06
CA GLU A 76 -29.49 37.13 26.48
C GLU A 76 -29.18 37.86 27.79
N GLU A 77 -29.82 39.02 27.88
CA GLU A 77 -29.49 40.22 28.66
C GLU A 77 -29.58 40.09 30.19
#